data_AF-A0A8T7GMV8-F1
#
_entry.id   AF-A0A8T7GMV8-F1
#
_cell.length_a   1.000
_cell.length_b   1.000
_cell.length_c   1.000
_cell.angle_alpha   90.00
_cell.angle_beta   90.00
_cell.angle_gamma   90.00
#
_symmetry.space_group_name_H-M   'P 1'
#
loop_
_entity.id
_entity.type
_entity.pdbx_description
1 polymer ?
#
loop_
_entity_poly.entity_id
_entity_poly.type
_entity_poly.pdbx_seq_one_letter_code
_entity_poly.pdbx_strand_id
1 'polypeptide(L)' 'MRVSIEPLVVLVLAVKRGKRFLTVSEVSRSLGVSKRTAGRLLAHLCRQGYVERWSRTTYRIKPGTLERLASSAAPWA' A
#
# COMPACT_ATOMS: atom_id res chain seq x y z
N MET A 1 11.85 5.15 -15.14
CA MET A 1 11.98 4.39 -13.87
C MET A 1 10.76 3.50 -13.68
N ARG A 2 10.84 2.23 -14.09
CA ARG A 2 9.86 1.18 -13.74
C ARG A 2 10.26 0.65 -12.36
N VAL A 3 9.61 1.13 -11.31
CA VAL A 3 9.76 0.52 -9.97
C VAL A 3 8.81 -0.68 -9.96
N SER A 4 9.31 -1.86 -10.34
CA SER A 4 8.56 -3.12 -10.39
C SER A 4 8.48 -3.81 -9.01
N ILE A 5 8.50 -3.04 -7.92
CA ILE A 5 8.09 -3.57 -6.62
C ILE A 5 6.61 -3.25 -6.51
N GLU A 6 5.76 -4.28 -6.62
CA GLU A 6 4.33 -4.09 -6.52
C GLU A 6 4.00 -3.36 -5.19
N PRO A 7 3.31 -2.21 -5.24
CA PRO A 7 2.94 -1.47 -4.02
C PRO A 7 2.15 -2.32 -3.02
N LEU A 8 1.60 -3.44 -3.47
CA LEU A 8 0.95 -4.47 -2.67
C LEU A 8 1.88 -5.11 -1.63
N VAL A 9 3.19 -5.26 -1.88
CA VAL A 9 4.14 -5.84 -0.91
C VAL A 9 4.21 -5.01 0.37
N VAL A 10 4.24 -3.68 0.25
CA VAL A 10 4.27 -2.78 1.42
C VAL A 10 3.00 -2.90 2.24
N LEU A 11 1.87 -3.02 1.55
CA LEU A 11 0.56 -3.19 2.16
C LEU A 11 0.47 -4.51 2.92
N VAL A 12 0.93 -5.62 2.34
CA VAL A 12 0.99 -6.93 3.00
C VAL A 12 1.87 -6.89 4.24
N LEU A 13 3.07 -6.29 4.14
CA LEU A 13 3.98 -6.17 5.29
C LEU A 13 3.40 -5.29 6.40
N ALA A 14 2.70 -4.22 6.05
CA ALA A 14 2.04 -3.35 7.02
C ALA A 14 0.90 -4.07 7.76
N VAL A 15 0.07 -4.81 7.03
CA VAL A 15 -1.03 -5.58 7.65
C VAL A 15 -0.49 -6.73 8.49
N LYS A 16 0.53 -7.47 8.03
CA LYS A 16 1.20 -8.52 8.84
C LYS A 16 1.79 -7.97 10.15
N ARG A 17 2.24 -6.72 10.16
CA ARG A 17 2.72 -6.03 11.37
C ARG A 17 1.60 -5.43 12.23
N GLY A 18 0.33 -5.71 11.93
CA GLY A 18 -0.83 -5.20 12.67
C GLY A 18 -1.07 -3.70 12.51
N LYS A 19 -0.44 -3.05 11.52
CA LYS A 19 -0.61 -1.61 11.31
C LYS A 19 -1.97 -1.31 10.70
N ARG A 20 -2.61 -0.26 11.21
CA ARG A 20 -3.86 0.29 10.65
C ARG A 20 -3.65 1.49 9.75
N PHE A 21 -2.45 2.09 9.80
CA PHE A 21 -2.10 3.30 9.05
C PHE A 21 -0.73 3.14 8.37
N LEU A 22 -0.58 3.82 7.24
CA LEU A 22 0.62 3.90 6.44
C LEU A 22 0.91 5.36 6.11
N THR A 23 2.13 5.81 6.41
CA THR A 23 2.57 7.15 6.03
C THR A 23 3.44 7.13 4.78
N VAL A 24 3.40 8.21 4.00
CA VAL A 24 4.28 8.41 2.83
C VAL A 24 5.76 8.24 3.21
N SER A 25 6.15 8.73 4.38
CA SER A 25 7.53 8.62 4.89
C SER A 25 7.93 7.19 5.25
N GLU A 26 7.03 6.38 5.81
CA GLU A 26 7.31 4.96 6.07
C GLU A 26 7.42 4.16 4.78
N VAL A 27 6.53 4.41 3.80
CA VAL A 27 6.59 3.75 2.49
C VAL A 27 7.87 4.14 1.76
N SER A 28 8.21 5.43 1.78
CA SER A 28 9.47 5.95 1.22
C SER A 28 10.69 5.27 1.82
N ARG A 29 10.77 5.17 3.16
CA ARG A 29 11.88 4.50 3.85
C ARG A 29 11.93 3.00 3.59
N SER A 30 10.78 2.33 3.59
CA SER A 30 10.71 0.87 3.44
C SER A 30 11.05 0.42 2.02
N LEU A 31 10.68 1.21 1.01
CA LEU A 31 10.95 0.91 -0.40
C LEU A 31 12.23 1.57 -0.94
N GLY A 32 12.89 2.43 -0.17
CA GLY A 32 14.03 3.22 -0.66
C GLY A 32 13.68 4.18 -1.80
N VAL A 33 12.42 4.62 -1.89
CA VAL A 33 11.93 5.51 -2.96
C VAL A 33 11.70 6.93 -2.46
N SER A 34 11.69 7.91 -3.37
CA SER A 34 11.34 9.29 -3.02
C SER A 34 9.95 9.40 -2.39
N LYS A 35 9.74 10.36 -1.49
CA LYS A 35 8.41 10.65 -0.90
C LYS A 35 7.35 10.92 -1.99
N ARG A 36 7.75 11.53 -3.11
CA ARG A 36 6.85 11.77 -4.25
C ARG A 36 6.39 10.45 -4.89
N THR A 37 7.31 9.51 -5.09
CA THR A 37 6.99 8.16 -5.58
C THR A 37 6.13 7.39 -4.59
N ALA A 38 6.48 7.40 -3.30
CA ALA A 38 5.69 6.78 -2.25
C ALA A 38 4.25 7.34 -2.17
N GLY A 39 4.09 8.67 -2.32
CA GLY A 39 2.78 9.31 -2.40
C GLY A 39 1.97 8.86 -3.62
N ARG A 40 2.61 8.70 -4.79
CA ARG A 40 1.97 8.17 -6.01
C ARG A 40 1.54 6.71 -5.83
N LEU A 41 2.37 5.88 -5.19
CA LEU A 41 2.05 4.48 -4.90
C LEU A 41 0.85 4.36 -3.96
N LEU A 42 0.85 5.12 -2.86
CA LEU A 42 -0.28 5.16 -1.93
C LEU A 42 -1.56 5.70 -2.57
N ALA A 43 -1.47 6.72 -3.43
CA ALA A 43 -2.61 7.21 -4.18
C ALA A 43 -3.15 6.17 -5.19
N HIS A 44 -2.27 5.36 -5.78
CA HIS A 44 -2.68 4.24 -6.63
C HIS A 44 -3.41 3.16 -5.83
N LEU A 45 -2.85 2.73 -4.69
CA LEU A 45 -3.52 1.80 -3.77
C LEU A 45 -4.86 2.34 -3.25
N CYS A 46 -4.96 3.66 -3.05
CA CYS A 46 -6.20 4.32 -2.64
C CYS A 46 -7.28 4.19 -3.72
N ARG A 47 -6.92 4.39 -5.00
CA ARG A 47 -7.84 4.23 -6.13
C ARG A 47 -8.29 2.79 -6.32
N GLN A 48 -7.44 1.82 -6.01
CA GLN A 48 -7.80 0.40 -6.03
C GLN A 48 -8.62 -0.04 -4.80
N GLY A 49 -8.84 0.87 -3.84
CA GLY A 49 -9.68 0.62 -2.67
C GLY A 49 -9.01 -0.16 -1.54
N TYR A 50 -7.69 -0.34 -1.57
CA TYR A 50 -6.95 -1.04 -0.51
C TYR A 50 -6.66 -0.17 0.71
N VAL A 51 -6.49 1.12 0.46
CA VAL A 51 -6.27 2.13 1.49
C VAL A 51 -7.23 3.29 1.27
N GLU A 52 -7.43 4.09 2.30
CA GLU A 52 -8.20 5.31 2.27
C GLU A 52 -7.32 6.46 2.73
N ARG A 53 -7.46 7.63 2.11
CA ARG A 53 -6.69 8.79 2.50
C ARG A 53 -7.22 9.33 3.83
N TRP A 54 -6.38 9.32 4.86
CA TRP A 54 -6.71 9.87 6.18
C TRP A 54 -6.25 11.32 6.33
N SER A 55 -5.08 11.64 5.78
CA SER A 55 -4.51 12.99 5.79
C SER A 55 -3.70 13.26 4.51
N ARG A 56 -3.02 14.42 4.44
CA ARG A 56 -2.15 14.73 3.30
C ARG A 56 -1.05 13.68 3.09
N THR A 57 -0.54 13.08 4.17
CA THR A 57 0.62 12.18 4.19
C THR A 57 0.34 10.81 4.80
N THR A 58 -0.86 10.57 5.33
CA THR A 58 -1.25 9.33 6.00
C THR A 58 -2.45 8.69 5.31
N TYR A 59 -2.38 7.38 5.16
CA TYR A 59 -3.44 6.54 4.60
C TYR A 59 -3.83 5.48 5.62
N ARG A 60 -5.12 5.24 5.76
CA ARG A 60 -5.68 4.17 6.58
C ARG A 60 -5.81 2.91 5.72
N ILE A 61 -5.40 1.77 6.25
CA ILE A 61 -5.61 0.49 5.57
C ILE A 61 -7.07 0.08 5.77
N LYS A 62 -7.76 -0.26 4.69
CA LYS A 62 -9.14 -0.74 4.80
C LYS A 62 -9.19 -2.15 5.43
N PRO A 63 -10.21 -2.45 6.24
CA PRO A 63 -10.45 -3.81 6.70
C PRO A 63 -10.73 -4.73 5.51
N GLY A 64 -10.37 -6.01 5.62
CA GLY A 64 -10.54 -6.99 4.52
C GLY A 64 -9.55 -6.82 3.35
N THR A 65 -8.58 -5.92 3.47
CA THR A 65 -7.56 -5.71 2.42
C THR A 65 -6.76 -6.98 2.13
N LEU A 66 -6.43 -7.80 3.13
CA LEU A 66 -5.74 -9.08 2.90
C LEU A 66 -6.57 -10.06 2.08
N GLU A 67 -7.87 -10.14 2.34
CA GLU A 67 -8.80 -11.01 1.62
C GLU A 67 -8.90 -10.58 0.16
N ARG A 68 -9.00 -9.26 -0.08
CA ARG A 68 -8.99 -8.71 -1.45
C ARG A 68 -7.68 -8.96 -2.18
N LEU A 69 -6.54 -8.85 -1.49
CA LEU A 69 -5.23 -9.18 -2.07
C LEU A 69 -5.12 -10.66 -2.41
N ALA A 70 -5.61 -11.54 -1.53
CA ALA A 70 -5.65 -12.98 -1.78
C ALA A 70 -6.55 -13.31 -2.99
N SER A 71 -7.72 -12.67 -3.11
CA SER A 71 -8.61 -12.84 -4.27
C SER A 71 -8.05 -12.27 -5.56
N SER A 72 -7.29 -11.17 -5.51
CA SER A 72 -6.65 -10.57 -6.70
C SER A 72 -5.40 -11.33 -7.17
N ALA A 73 -4.73 -12.05 -6.28
CA ALA A 73 -3.53 -12.83 -6.58
C ALA A 73 -3.84 -14.26 -7.07
N ALA A 74 -5.11 -14.67 -7.07
CA ALA A 74 -5.55 -15.99 -7.50
C ALA A 74 -6.31 -16.02 -8.84
N PRO A 75 -5.70 -15.63 -9.99
CA PRO A 75 -6.29 -15.90 -11.30
C PRO A 75 -5.89 -17.27 -11.89
N TRP A 76 -5.28 -18.19 -11.12
CA TRP A 76 -4.79 -19.49 -11.61
C TRP A 76 -5.23 -20.71 -10.78
N ALA A 77 -6.26 -20.60 -9.94
CA ALA A 77 -6.90 -21.77 -9.33
C ALA A 77 -7.85 -22.45 -10.32
#